data_AF-A0AAV4CKJ1-F1
#
_entry.id   AF-A0AAV4CKJ1-F1
#
_cell.length_a   1.000
_cell.length_b   1.000
_cell.length_c   1.000
_cell.angle_alpha   90.00
_cell.angle_beta   90.00
_cell.angle_gamma   90.00
#
_symmetry.space_group_name_H-M   'P 1'
#
loop_
_entity.id
_entity.type
_entity.pdbx_description
1 polymer ?
#
loop_
_entity_poly.entity_id
_entity_poly.type
_entity_poly.pdbx_seq_one_letter_code
_entity_poly.pdbx_strand_id
1 'polypeptide(L)'
;MMVVIEEAAQYVSNQYLCSRKMMVMMEEAGQYVSNQYLCSRKMMVMIEEAAQYVSNQYLCSRKMMVVMKEAGQKVYNQYHCPRKMMVVMEEAGQDVSNQYLCSRKMMVVMKEAGQKVYNQYHCPRKMMVVMEEAGQDVSNQYHCSRKMMIVMKEAGQYVSNQYLCSRKMMVVMEEARRDVSNQYLCSKKLMGVRDEEFSEEG
;
A
#
# COMPACT_ATOMS: atom_id res chain seq x y z
N MET A 1 1.26 -6.87 22.78
CA MET A 1 0.33 -7.91 22.31
C MET A 1 0.84 -8.39 20.98
N MET A 2 1.01 -9.69 20.85
CA MET A 2 1.33 -10.35 19.60
C MET A 2 0.10 -11.18 19.23
N VAL A 3 -0.35 -11.05 18.00
CA VAL A 3 -1.42 -11.87 17.42
C VAL A 3 -0.79 -12.60 16.25
N VAL A 4 -0.87 -13.90 16.28
CA VAL A 4 -0.40 -14.78 15.21
C VAL A 4 -1.60 -15.56 14.74
N ILE A 5 -1.82 -15.60 13.43
CA ILE A 5 -2.84 -16.42 12.79
C ILE A 5 -2.10 -17.36 11.85
N GLU A 6 -2.05 -18.63 12.26
CA GLU A 6 -1.48 -19.79 11.57
C GLU A 6 -2.56 -20.87 11.48
N GLU A 7 -2.51 -21.72 10.44
CA GLU A 7 -3.33 -22.93 10.27
C GLU A 7 -4.80 -22.80 10.70
N ALA A 8 -5.46 -21.72 10.29
CA ALA A 8 -6.76 -21.44 10.85
C ALA A 8 -7.86 -22.41 10.35
N ALA A 9 -8.83 -22.69 11.21
CA ALA A 9 -10.12 -23.24 10.81
C ALA A 9 -10.71 -22.44 9.62
N GLN A 10 -11.65 -23.02 8.87
CA GLN A 10 -12.21 -22.42 7.65
C GLN A 10 -12.57 -20.92 7.78
N TYR A 11 -12.97 -20.44 8.96
CA TYR A 11 -13.34 -19.05 9.24
C TYR A 11 -12.75 -18.53 10.56
N VAL A 12 -12.10 -17.36 10.52
CA VAL A 12 -11.63 -16.62 11.70
C VAL A 12 -12.29 -15.24 11.75
N SER A 13 -12.92 -14.90 12.88
CA SER A 13 -13.38 -13.54 13.12
C SER A 13 -13.24 -13.10 14.57
N ASN A 14 -12.40 -12.10 14.80
CA ASN A 14 -11.99 -11.64 16.12
C ASN A 14 -11.83 -10.11 16.18
N GLN A 15 -11.91 -9.59 17.40
CA GLN A 15 -11.55 -8.21 17.74
C GLN A 15 -10.41 -8.19 18.74
N TYR A 16 -9.36 -7.42 18.45
CA TYR A 16 -8.18 -7.29 19.29
C TYR A 16 -7.97 -5.84 19.74
N LEU A 17 -7.79 -5.64 21.05
CA LEU A 17 -7.61 -4.34 21.68
C LEU A 17 -6.23 -4.26 22.35
N CYS A 18 -5.42 -3.25 22.02
CA CYS A 18 -4.12 -3.03 22.64
C CYS A 18 -3.81 -1.56 22.93
N SER A 19 -3.40 -1.25 24.16
CA SER A 19 -3.10 0.14 24.55
C SER A 19 -1.71 0.63 24.13
N ARG A 20 -0.73 -0.26 23.88
CA ARG A 20 0.69 0.12 23.72
C ARG A 20 1.35 -0.33 22.42
N LYS A 21 1.47 -1.63 22.19
CA LYS A 21 2.17 -2.19 21.03
C LYS A 21 1.46 -3.45 20.60
N MET A 22 1.00 -3.47 19.36
CA MET A 22 0.42 -4.63 18.71
C MET A 22 1.32 -5.05 17.56
N MET A 23 1.61 -6.34 17.49
CA MET A 23 2.21 -7.00 16.34
C MET A 23 1.19 -8.02 15.87
N VAL A 24 0.86 -7.98 14.58
CA VAL A 24 -0.03 -8.93 13.92
C VAL A 24 0.80 -9.62 12.86
N MET A 25 0.87 -10.93 12.93
CA MET A 25 1.49 -11.79 11.92
C MET A 25 0.41 -12.72 11.38
N MET A 26 0.37 -12.88 10.07
CA MET A 26 -0.51 -13.82 9.39
C MET A 26 0.35 -14.61 8.41
N GLU A 27 0.34 -15.92 8.58
CA GLU A 27 1.08 -16.92 7.79
C GLU A 27 0.12 -18.09 7.55
N GLU A 28 -0.01 -18.56 6.31
CA GLU A 28 -0.82 -19.76 5.94
C GLU A 28 -2.25 -19.80 6.54
N ALA A 29 -2.92 -18.65 6.63
CA ALA A 29 -4.20 -18.60 7.32
C ALA A 29 -5.30 -19.40 6.57
N GLY A 30 -6.25 -20.01 7.31
CA GLY A 30 -7.38 -20.79 6.75
C GLY A 30 -8.25 -20.03 5.75
N GLN A 31 -9.23 -20.67 5.09
CA GLN A 31 -9.92 -20.12 3.91
C GLN A 31 -10.41 -18.66 4.03
N TYR A 32 -10.95 -18.23 5.18
CA TYR A 32 -11.51 -16.89 5.37
C TYR A 32 -11.08 -16.25 6.71
N VAL A 33 -10.48 -15.05 6.65
CA VAL A 33 -10.07 -14.28 7.84
C VAL A 33 -10.71 -12.90 7.81
N SER A 34 -11.45 -12.53 8.87
CA SER A 34 -11.99 -11.19 9.03
C SER A 34 -11.93 -10.68 10.47
N ASN A 35 -10.91 -9.87 10.76
CA ASN A 35 -10.62 -9.37 12.10
C ASN A 35 -10.58 -7.84 12.16
N GLN A 36 -10.75 -7.32 13.37
CA GLN A 36 -10.54 -5.92 13.70
C GLN A 36 -9.43 -5.76 14.74
N TYR A 37 -8.47 -4.89 14.44
CA TYR A 37 -7.31 -4.64 15.29
C TYR A 37 -7.30 -3.17 15.72
N LEU A 38 -7.35 -2.92 17.02
CA LEU A 38 -7.36 -1.57 17.59
C LEU A 38 -6.13 -1.38 18.49
N CYS A 39 -5.25 -0.44 18.14
CA CYS A 39 -4.07 -0.11 18.94
C CYS A 39 -3.86 1.39 19.20
N SER A 40 -3.76 1.81 20.47
CA SER A 40 -3.66 3.25 20.79
C SER A 40 -2.30 3.89 20.49
N ARG A 41 -1.24 3.11 20.22
CA ARG A 41 0.13 3.65 20.13
C ARG A 41 0.90 3.15 18.90
N LYS A 42 1.28 1.88 18.84
CA LYS A 42 2.08 1.35 17.73
C LYS A 42 1.52 0.02 17.25
N MET A 43 1.35 -0.11 15.95
CA MET A 43 0.95 -1.35 15.31
C MET A 43 1.95 -1.72 14.21
N MET A 44 2.34 -2.98 14.17
CA MET A 44 3.07 -3.60 13.08
C MET A 44 2.19 -4.74 12.56
N VAL A 45 1.97 -4.75 11.26
CA VAL A 45 1.19 -5.76 10.56
C VAL A 45 2.12 -6.38 9.54
N MET A 46 2.29 -7.70 9.62
CA MET A 46 3.04 -8.50 8.68
C MET A 46 2.07 -9.56 8.14
N ILE A 47 1.95 -9.61 6.82
CA ILE A 47 1.11 -10.57 6.12
C ILE A 47 2.02 -11.26 5.11
N GLU A 48 2.23 -12.56 5.29
CA GLU A 48 3.02 -13.43 4.43
C GLU A 48 2.11 -14.62 4.04
N GLU A 49 2.08 -15.02 2.77
CA GLU A 49 1.34 -16.21 2.28
C GLU A 49 -0.09 -16.34 2.84
N ALA A 50 -0.86 -15.27 2.68
CA ALA A 50 -2.14 -15.17 3.37
C ALA A 50 -3.18 -16.21 2.89
N ALA A 51 -4.24 -16.37 3.69
CA ALA A 51 -5.44 -17.12 3.33
C ALA A 51 -5.98 -16.85 1.91
N GLN A 52 -6.82 -17.77 1.41
CA GLN A 52 -7.58 -17.55 0.17
C GLN A 52 -8.33 -16.20 0.19
N TYR A 53 -8.93 -15.83 1.33
CA TYR A 53 -9.66 -14.57 1.50
C TYR A 53 -9.32 -13.89 2.83
N VAL A 54 -8.75 -12.68 2.77
CA VAL A 54 -8.44 -11.86 3.94
C VAL A 54 -9.20 -10.53 3.88
N SER A 55 -9.95 -10.20 4.93
CA SER A 55 -10.71 -8.95 5.06
C SER A 55 -10.60 -8.32 6.45
N ASN A 56 -9.54 -7.56 6.72
CA ASN A 56 -9.29 -6.98 8.04
C ASN A 56 -9.37 -5.46 8.11
N GLN A 57 -9.63 -4.96 9.32
CA GLN A 57 -9.56 -3.55 9.66
C GLN A 57 -8.50 -3.30 10.73
N TYR A 58 -7.59 -2.38 10.46
CA TYR A 58 -6.50 -2.01 11.35
C TYR A 58 -6.61 -0.54 11.75
N LEU A 59 -6.81 -0.26 13.02
CA LEU A 59 -6.93 1.08 13.58
C LEU A 59 -5.79 1.32 14.56
N CYS A 60 -4.85 2.22 14.22
CA CYS A 60 -3.77 2.61 15.13
C CYS A 60 -3.68 4.12 15.35
N SER A 61 -3.69 4.61 16.58
CA SER A 61 -3.76 6.06 16.82
C SER A 61 -2.45 6.84 16.59
N ARG A 62 -1.26 6.20 16.54
CA ARG A 62 0.01 6.96 16.39
C ARG A 62 1.00 6.48 15.33
N LYS A 63 1.32 5.20 15.24
CA LYS A 63 2.29 4.72 14.26
C LYS A 63 1.88 3.34 13.77
N MET A 64 1.78 3.18 12.46
CA MET A 64 1.50 1.91 11.83
C MET A 64 2.61 1.60 10.82
N MET A 65 3.07 0.36 10.82
CA MET A 65 3.91 -0.22 9.77
C MET A 65 3.15 -1.42 9.23
N VAL A 66 2.99 -1.46 7.92
CA VAL A 66 2.36 -2.56 7.18
C VAL A 66 3.42 -3.11 6.25
N VAL A 67 3.70 -4.40 6.38
CA VAL A 67 4.57 -5.15 5.48
C VAL A 67 3.70 -6.27 4.91
N MET A 68 3.68 -6.37 3.59
CA MET A 68 3.01 -7.46 2.89
C MET A 68 4.03 -8.09 1.94
N LYS A 69 4.17 -9.41 2.05
CA LYS A 69 4.97 -10.25 1.18
C LYS A 69 4.10 -11.38 0.66
N GLU A 70 4.17 -11.72 -0.62
CA GLU A 70 3.52 -12.89 -1.20
C GLU A 70 2.06 -13.06 -0.72
N ALA A 71 1.28 -11.98 -0.77
CA ALA A 71 -0.04 -11.98 -0.16
C ALA A 71 -0.91 -13.10 -0.79
N GLY A 72 -1.83 -13.68 -0.01
CA GLY A 72 -2.72 -14.75 -0.49
C GLY A 72 -3.54 -14.39 -1.73
N GLN A 73 -4.34 -15.33 -2.23
CA GLN A 73 -5.09 -15.16 -3.49
C GLN A 73 -5.91 -13.86 -3.53
N LYS A 74 -6.65 -13.53 -2.46
CA LYS A 74 -7.48 -12.30 -2.38
C LYS A 74 -7.37 -11.60 -1.03
N VAL A 75 -6.83 -10.39 -1.04
CA VAL A 75 -6.61 -9.59 0.18
C VAL A 75 -7.29 -8.23 0.09
N TYR A 76 -8.20 -7.95 1.03
CA TYR A 76 -8.89 -6.67 1.17
C TYR A 76 -8.73 -6.09 2.57
N ASN A 77 -7.82 -5.13 2.79
CA ASN A 77 -7.62 -4.55 4.12
C ASN A 77 -7.83 -3.04 4.15
N GLN A 78 -8.31 -2.56 5.29
CA GLN A 78 -8.43 -1.15 5.61
C GLN A 78 -7.47 -0.78 6.74
N TYR A 79 -6.59 0.17 6.50
CA TYR A 79 -5.59 0.64 7.45
C TYR A 79 -5.84 2.10 7.80
N HIS A 80 -6.10 2.40 9.07
CA HIS A 80 -6.28 3.75 9.57
C HIS A 80 -5.22 4.12 10.61
N CYS A 81 -4.35 5.08 10.29
CA CYS A 81 -3.41 5.64 11.25
C CYS A 81 -3.21 7.16 11.08
N PRO A 82 -3.73 8.02 11.99
CA PRO A 82 -3.80 9.45 11.73
C PRO A 82 -2.44 10.19 11.80
N ARG A 83 -1.38 9.55 12.30
CA ARG A 83 -0.10 10.23 12.61
C ARG A 83 1.07 9.85 11.70
N LYS A 84 1.42 8.57 11.60
CA LYS A 84 2.51 8.09 10.75
C LYS A 84 2.19 6.68 10.26
N MET A 85 2.23 6.48 8.96
CA MET A 85 2.05 5.18 8.33
C MET A 85 3.22 4.91 7.39
N MET A 86 3.76 3.70 7.46
CA MET A 86 4.70 3.16 6.49
C MET A 86 4.08 1.89 5.92
N VAL A 87 4.04 1.81 4.59
CA VAL A 87 3.53 0.66 3.86
C VAL A 87 4.67 0.16 2.99
N VAL A 88 5.00 -1.11 3.13
CA VAL A 88 5.99 -1.81 2.32
C VAL A 88 5.28 -2.99 1.68
N MET A 89 5.37 -3.08 0.36
CA MET A 89 4.89 -4.23 -0.41
C MET A 89 6.05 -4.81 -1.20
N GLU A 90 6.28 -6.09 -1.01
CA GLU A 90 7.24 -6.92 -1.74
C GLU A 90 6.42 -8.06 -2.34
N GLU A 91 6.50 -8.31 -3.64
CA GLU A 91 5.83 -9.41 -4.35
C GLU A 91 4.35 -9.60 -3.94
N ALA A 92 3.49 -8.63 -4.24
CA ALA A 92 2.09 -8.74 -3.83
C ALA A 92 1.42 -10.00 -4.43
N GLY A 93 0.38 -10.51 -3.76
CA GLY A 93 -0.40 -11.66 -4.22
C GLY A 93 -1.09 -11.49 -5.58
N GLN A 94 -1.91 -12.47 -5.94
CA GLN A 94 -2.68 -12.43 -7.19
C GLN A 94 -3.69 -11.29 -7.24
N ASP A 95 -4.51 -11.07 -6.19
CA ASP A 95 -5.50 -9.99 -6.13
C ASP A 95 -5.43 -9.22 -4.78
N VAL A 96 -4.77 -8.07 -4.76
CA VAL A 96 -4.63 -7.24 -3.56
C VAL A 96 -5.38 -5.92 -3.71
N SER A 97 -6.30 -5.63 -2.79
CA SER A 97 -7.12 -4.41 -2.79
C SER A 97 -7.13 -3.72 -1.42
N ASN A 98 -6.29 -2.70 -1.18
CA ASN A 98 -6.22 -2.08 0.15
C ASN A 98 -6.53 -0.58 0.17
N GLN A 99 -7.02 -0.12 1.32
CA GLN A 99 -7.23 1.29 1.62
C GLN A 99 -6.34 1.74 2.79
N TYR A 100 -5.57 2.80 2.58
CA TYR A 100 -4.67 3.37 3.56
C TYR A 100 -5.07 4.81 3.88
N LEU A 101 -5.46 5.05 5.12
CA LEU A 101 -5.89 6.36 5.62
C LEU A 101 -4.88 6.88 6.66
N CYS A 102 -4.16 7.96 6.33
CA CYS A 102 -3.23 8.61 7.24
C CYS A 102 -3.33 10.13 7.21
N SER A 103 -3.68 10.79 8.32
CA SER A 103 -3.87 12.25 8.29
C SER A 103 -2.58 13.09 8.20
N ARG A 104 -1.39 12.54 8.47
CA ARG A 104 -0.17 13.35 8.69
C ARG A 104 1.04 13.01 7.85
N LYS A 105 1.51 11.76 7.84
CA LYS A 105 2.72 11.35 7.13
C LYS A 105 2.57 9.91 6.68
N MET A 106 2.61 9.68 5.38
CA MET A 106 2.59 8.37 4.77
C MET A 106 3.85 8.19 3.92
N MET A 107 4.46 7.02 4.04
CA MET A 107 5.49 6.54 3.13
C MET A 107 5.02 5.20 2.56
N VAL A 108 5.03 5.08 1.25
CA VAL A 108 4.69 3.86 0.52
C VAL A 108 5.92 3.45 -0.25
N VAL A 109 6.34 2.21 -0.07
CA VAL A 109 7.43 1.58 -0.81
C VAL A 109 6.87 0.32 -1.45
N MET A 110 7.03 0.21 -2.77
CA MET A 110 6.66 -0.98 -3.54
C MET A 110 7.90 -1.41 -4.30
N LYS A 111 8.39 -2.62 -4.04
CA LYS A 111 9.62 -3.13 -4.68
C LYS A 111 9.32 -3.94 -5.92
N GLU A 112 8.32 -4.83 -5.83
CA GLU A 112 7.79 -5.62 -6.93
C GLU A 112 6.29 -5.76 -6.65
N ALA A 113 5.44 -5.19 -7.49
CA ALA A 113 4.01 -5.39 -7.29
C ALA A 113 3.60 -6.78 -7.81
N GLY A 114 2.58 -7.36 -7.19
CA GLY A 114 1.99 -8.63 -7.63
C GLY A 114 1.36 -8.60 -9.01
N GLN A 115 0.65 -9.68 -9.35
CA GLN A 115 -0.07 -9.76 -10.62
C GLN A 115 -1.17 -8.70 -10.71
N LYS A 116 -2.05 -8.56 -9.70
CA LYS A 116 -3.11 -7.53 -9.70
C LYS A 116 -3.18 -6.79 -8.37
N VAL A 117 -2.82 -5.52 -8.41
CA VAL A 117 -2.76 -4.66 -7.23
C VAL A 117 -3.60 -3.42 -7.42
N TYR A 118 -4.60 -3.24 -6.55
CA TYR A 118 -5.41 -2.03 -6.47
C TYR A 118 -5.27 -1.37 -5.10
N ASN A 119 -4.68 -0.18 -4.98
CA ASN A 119 -4.64 0.50 -3.68
C ASN A 119 -5.09 1.94 -3.72
N GLN A 120 -5.72 2.36 -2.62
CA GLN A 120 -6.07 3.75 -2.37
C GLN A 120 -5.30 4.28 -1.18
N TYR A 121 -4.55 5.34 -1.40
CA TYR A 121 -3.74 6.01 -0.38
C TYR A 121 -4.28 7.42 -0.15
N HIS A 122 -4.74 7.69 1.07
CA HIS A 122 -5.16 9.02 1.47
C HIS A 122 -4.25 9.59 2.56
N CYS A 123 -3.47 10.62 2.20
CA CYS A 123 -2.69 11.37 3.19
C CYS A 123 -2.64 12.87 2.90
N PRO A 124 -3.47 13.71 3.55
CA PRO A 124 -3.61 15.11 3.17
C PRO A 124 -2.39 15.99 3.45
N ARG A 125 -1.43 15.55 4.27
CA ARG A 125 -0.31 16.40 4.72
C ARG A 125 1.03 16.14 4.03
N LYS A 126 1.53 14.90 4.06
CA LYS A 126 2.82 14.53 3.45
C LYS A 126 2.76 13.09 3.01
N MET A 127 2.92 12.85 1.72
CA MET A 127 2.99 11.52 1.13
C MET A 127 4.29 11.40 0.33
N MET A 128 5.00 10.31 0.54
CA MET A 128 6.13 9.89 -0.28
C MET A 128 5.81 8.50 -0.82
N VAL A 129 5.92 8.33 -2.12
CA VAL A 129 5.72 7.06 -2.81
C VAL A 129 7.00 6.75 -3.53
N VAL A 130 7.53 5.56 -3.28
CA VAL A 130 8.68 5.01 -3.99
C VAL A 130 8.24 3.69 -4.62
N MET A 131 8.37 3.60 -5.93
CA MET A 131 8.13 2.39 -6.72
C MET A 131 9.48 2.01 -7.34
N GLU A 132 10.01 0.85 -6.98
CA GLU A 132 11.24 0.33 -7.60
C GLU A 132 10.88 -0.40 -8.88
N GLU A 133 10.06 -1.45 -8.79
CA GLU A 133 9.48 -2.14 -9.94
C GLU A 133 7.97 -2.31 -9.72
N ALA A 134 7.16 -1.88 -10.69
CA ALA A 134 5.74 -2.21 -10.68
C ALA A 134 5.52 -3.60 -11.31
N GLY A 135 4.54 -4.34 -10.80
CA GLY A 135 4.13 -5.65 -11.28
C GLY A 135 3.39 -5.62 -12.62
N GLN A 136 2.72 -6.72 -12.95
CA GLN A 136 1.99 -6.84 -14.22
C GLN A 136 0.78 -5.91 -14.31
N ASP A 137 -0.17 -5.95 -13.37
CA ASP A 137 -1.37 -5.09 -13.36
C ASP A 137 -1.46 -4.27 -12.06
N VAL A 138 -0.97 -3.03 -12.09
CA VAL A 138 -0.97 -2.15 -10.91
C VAL A 138 -1.85 -0.95 -11.15
N SER A 139 -2.86 -0.75 -10.30
CA SER A 139 -3.65 0.47 -10.29
C SER A 139 -3.74 1.11 -8.91
N ASN A 140 -3.15 2.30 -8.75
CA ASN A 140 -3.18 3.01 -7.47
C ASN A 140 -3.78 4.40 -7.57
N GLN A 141 -4.46 4.81 -6.51
CA GLN A 141 -4.95 6.17 -6.32
C GLN A 141 -4.26 6.80 -5.13
N TYR A 142 -3.61 7.94 -5.35
CA TYR A 142 -2.91 8.69 -4.32
C TYR A 142 -3.55 10.05 -4.13
N HIS A 143 -4.08 10.31 -2.94
CA HIS A 143 -4.66 11.60 -2.60
C HIS A 143 -3.86 12.28 -1.49
N CYS A 144 -3.21 13.39 -1.84
CA CYS A 144 -2.42 14.21 -0.92
C CYS A 144 -2.60 15.71 -1.14
N SER A 145 -3.29 16.39 -0.23
CA SER A 145 -3.61 17.81 -0.40
C SER A 145 -2.41 18.77 -0.33
N ARG A 146 -1.35 18.45 0.44
CA ARG A 146 -0.27 19.41 0.75
C ARG A 146 1.07 19.18 0.05
N LYS A 147 1.67 18.00 0.21
CA LYS A 147 3.00 17.69 -0.32
C LYS A 147 3.08 16.22 -0.69
N MET A 148 3.13 15.94 -1.99
CA MET A 148 3.31 14.61 -2.56
C MET A 148 4.64 14.56 -3.31
N MET A 149 5.41 13.51 -3.05
CA MET A 149 6.61 13.17 -3.80
C MET A 149 6.46 11.74 -4.27
N ILE A 150 6.64 11.53 -5.57
CA ILE A 150 6.58 10.23 -6.21
C ILE A 150 7.91 10.02 -6.90
N VAL A 151 8.51 8.88 -6.63
CA VAL A 151 9.70 8.39 -7.32
C VAL A 151 9.34 7.02 -7.87
N MET A 152 9.47 6.85 -9.17
CA MET A 152 9.26 5.58 -9.87
C MET A 152 10.56 5.28 -10.61
N LYS A 153 11.23 4.19 -10.26
CA LYS A 153 12.45 3.77 -10.95
C LYS A 153 12.08 3.04 -12.23
N GLU A 154 11.37 1.93 -12.11
CA GLU A 154 10.87 1.14 -13.23
C GLU A 154 9.36 0.91 -13.11
N ALA A 155 8.64 1.20 -14.19
CA ALA A 155 7.25 0.79 -14.31
C ALA A 155 7.14 -0.63 -14.90
N GLY A 156 6.20 -1.42 -14.38
CA GLY A 156 5.84 -2.74 -14.91
C GLY A 156 5.05 -2.68 -16.22
N GLN A 157 4.45 -3.81 -16.61
CA GLN A 157 3.78 -3.97 -17.90
C GLN A 157 2.44 -3.23 -18.02
N TYR A 158 1.61 -3.13 -16.98
CA TYR A 158 0.34 -2.39 -17.01
C TYR A 158 0.18 -1.60 -15.73
N VAL A 159 0.57 -0.33 -15.77
CA VAL A 159 0.58 0.54 -14.59
C VAL A 159 -0.37 1.71 -14.81
N SER A 160 -1.44 1.79 -14.02
CA SER A 160 -2.41 2.88 -14.06
C SER A 160 -2.54 3.61 -12.73
N ASN A 161 -1.86 4.75 -12.56
CA ASN A 161 -1.96 5.52 -11.32
C ASN A 161 -2.69 6.85 -11.48
N GLN A 162 -3.43 7.22 -10.45
CA GLN A 162 -4.05 8.54 -10.31
C GLN A 162 -3.44 9.28 -9.12
N TYR A 163 -2.94 10.48 -9.37
CA TYR A 163 -2.28 11.32 -8.38
C TYR A 163 -3.06 12.62 -8.21
N LEU A 164 -3.73 12.75 -7.06
CA LEU A 164 -4.54 13.90 -6.70
C LEU A 164 -3.82 14.75 -5.64
N CYS A 165 -3.55 16.01 -5.97
CA CYS A 165 -2.89 16.95 -5.08
C CYS A 165 -3.50 18.36 -5.13
N SER A 166 -3.50 19.08 -4.01
CA SER A 166 -4.04 20.45 -3.97
C SER A 166 -2.96 21.54 -3.89
N ARG A 167 -1.68 21.20 -3.61
CA ARG A 167 -0.64 22.21 -3.36
C ARG A 167 0.69 21.96 -4.05
N LYS A 168 1.39 20.86 -3.74
CA LYS A 168 2.73 20.58 -4.25
C LYS A 168 2.88 19.10 -4.55
N MET A 169 3.14 18.80 -5.81
CA MET A 169 3.45 17.47 -6.31
C MET A 169 4.80 17.50 -7.04
N MET A 170 5.64 16.52 -6.77
CA MET A 170 6.88 16.26 -7.49
C MET A 170 6.87 14.81 -7.93
N VAL A 171 7.16 14.58 -9.20
CA VAL A 171 7.20 13.25 -9.81
C VAL A 171 8.56 13.11 -10.46
N VAL A 172 9.21 11.98 -10.19
CA VAL A 172 10.44 11.57 -10.87
C VAL A 172 10.17 10.17 -11.38
N MET A 173 10.29 9.98 -12.69
CA MET A 173 10.28 8.67 -13.33
C MET A 173 11.65 8.49 -13.98
N GLU A 174 12.33 7.37 -13.70
CA GLU A 174 13.61 7.07 -14.33
C GLU A 174 13.36 6.30 -15.62
N GLU A 175 12.62 5.18 -15.54
CA GLU A 175 12.34 4.30 -16.67
C GLU A 175 10.86 3.85 -16.68
N ALA A 176 10.29 3.78 -17.88
CA ALA A 176 8.94 3.28 -18.10
C ALA A 176 8.99 2.12 -19.12
N ARG A 177 8.44 0.95 -18.74
CA ARG A 177 8.16 -0.13 -19.70
C ARG A 177 6.84 0.15 -20.45
N ARG A 178 6.44 -0.77 -21.33
CA ARG A 178 5.22 -0.65 -22.16
C ARG A 178 3.97 -0.46 -21.27
N ASP A 179 2.99 0.33 -21.74
CA ASP A 179 1.64 0.55 -21.17
C ASP A 179 1.51 1.17 -19.76
N VAL A 180 2.25 2.25 -19.50
CA VAL A 180 2.08 3.10 -18.30
C VAL A 180 1.09 4.24 -18.56
N SER A 181 0.06 4.35 -17.73
CA SER A 181 -0.93 5.42 -17.76
C SER A 181 -1.02 6.13 -16.41
N ASN A 182 -0.37 7.29 -16.28
CA ASN A 182 -0.43 8.08 -15.06
C ASN A 182 -1.24 9.38 -15.26
N GLN A 183 -2.18 9.62 -14.37
CA GLN A 183 -2.98 10.85 -14.34
C GLN A 183 -2.55 11.75 -13.18
N TYR A 184 -2.14 12.97 -13.50
CA TYR A 184 -1.61 13.93 -12.53
C TYR A 184 -2.55 15.13 -12.41
N LEU A 185 -3.31 15.22 -11.30
CA LEU A 185 -4.17 16.37 -11.01
C LEU A 185 -3.61 17.12 -9.81
N CYS A 186 -2.91 18.24 -10.07
CA CYS A 186 -2.43 19.13 -9.01
C CYS A 186 -2.93 20.57 -9.18
N SER A 187 -3.74 21.06 -8.23
CA SER A 187 -4.38 22.39 -8.36
C SER A 187 -3.45 23.59 -8.32
N LYS A 188 -2.19 23.44 -7.90
CA LYS A 188 -1.28 24.59 -7.69
C LYS A 188 0.10 24.44 -8.29
N LYS A 189 0.81 23.35 -7.97
CA LYS A 189 2.21 23.20 -8.38
C LYS A 189 2.61 21.76 -8.61
N LEU A 190 2.79 21.43 -9.89
CA LEU A 190 3.53 20.26 -10.36
C LEU A 190 4.99 20.72 -10.60
N MET A 191 5.94 20.13 -9.88
CA MET A 191 7.35 20.58 -9.81
C MET A 191 8.27 19.87 -10.80
N GLY A 192 7.73 19.02 -11.67
CA GLY A 192 8.48 18.25 -12.65
C GLY A 192 7.87 16.87 -12.81
N VAL A 193 7.79 16.44 -14.07
CA VAL A 193 7.73 15.05 -14.52
C VAL A 193 8.99 14.94 -15.37
N ARG A 194 9.90 14.04 -14.99
CA ARG A 194 11.01 13.61 -15.86
C ARG A 194 10.63 12.20 -16.25
N ASP A 195 10.47 11.97 -17.54
CA ASP A 195 10.22 10.68 -18.15
C ASP A 195 11.37 10.50 -19.16
N GLU A 196 12.33 9.62 -18.88
CA GLU A 196 13.31 9.20 -19.88
C GLU A 196 12.72 7.97 -20.57
N GLU A 197 12.08 8.17 -21.74
CA GLU A 197 11.59 7.07 -22.56
C GLU A 197 12.78 6.36 -23.21
N PHE A 198 13.02 5.10 -22.84
CA PHE A 198 13.92 4.22 -23.58
C PHE A 198 13.12 3.55 -24.70
N SER A 199 13.33 4.00 -25.94
CA SER A 199 12.92 3.23 -27.12
C SER A 199 13.85 2.03 -27.27
N GLU A 200 13.34 0.82 -27.06
CA GLU A 200 13.99 -0.40 -27.58
C GLU A 200 13.95 -0.33 -29.13
N GLU A 201 14.93 0.33 -29.74
CA GLU A 201 15.32 0.03 -31.11
C GLU A 201 16.27 -1.17 -31.06
N GLY A 202 15.84 -2.32 -31.60
CA GLY A 202 16.72 -3.50 -31.81
C GLY A 202 15.98 -4.83 -31.80
#